data_AF-A0A6J0WMQ9-F1
#
_entry.id   AF-A0A6J0WMQ9-F1
#
_cell.length_a   1.000
_cell.length_b   1.000
_cell.length_c   1.000
_cell.angle_alpha   90.00
_cell.angle_beta   90.00
_cell.angle_gamma   90.00
#
_symmetry.space_group_name_H-M   'P 1'
#
loop_
_entity.id
_entity.type
_entity.pdbx_description
1 polymer ?
#
loop_
_entity_poly.entity_id
_entity_poly.type
_entity_poly.pdbx_seq_one_letter_code
_entity_poly.pdbx_strand_id
1 'polypeptide(L)'
;MVAHPQDPHHPSEKPVIHCHKCGEPCKGEVLRVQTKHFHIKCFTCKVCGCDLAQGGFFIKNGEYLCTLDYQRMYGTRCHGCGEFVEGEVVTALGKTYHPNCFACTICKRPFPPGDRVTFNGRDCLCQLCAQPMSSSPKEASCSGSKCPSHLLT
;
A
#
# COMPACT_ATOMS: atom_id res chain seq x y z
N MET A 1 18.59 76.90 -13.93
CA MET A 1 18.91 75.56 -14.46
C MET A 1 19.36 74.71 -13.29
N VAL A 2 18.52 73.79 -12.82
CA VAL A 2 18.93 72.77 -11.84
C VAL A 2 18.40 71.44 -12.35
N ALA A 3 19.30 70.64 -12.92
CA ALA A 3 19.00 69.30 -13.38
C ALA A 3 18.98 68.37 -12.16
N HIS A 4 17.84 67.73 -11.91
CA HIS A 4 17.74 66.63 -10.96
C HIS A 4 18.19 65.32 -11.67
N PRO A 5 18.98 64.46 -11.03
CA PRO A 5 19.43 63.20 -11.62
C PRO A 5 18.26 62.20 -11.67
N GLN A 6 18.13 61.52 -12.81
CA GLN A 6 17.22 60.39 -12.97
C GLN A 6 17.78 59.19 -12.20
N ASP A 7 16.98 58.64 -11.29
CA ASP A 7 17.25 57.39 -10.59
C ASP A 7 17.12 56.21 -11.56
N PRO A 8 18.06 55.23 -11.59
CA PRO A 8 17.99 54.12 -12.51
C PRO A 8 16.89 53.15 -12.09
N HIS A 9 15.91 53.00 -12.97
CA HIS A 9 14.85 52.00 -12.94
C HIS A 9 15.41 50.60 -12.63
N HIS A 10 15.26 50.11 -11.39
CA HIS A 10 15.45 48.69 -11.06
C HIS A 10 14.34 47.88 -11.76
N PRO A 11 14.65 46.96 -12.69
CA PRO A 11 13.67 45.99 -13.13
C PRO A 11 13.40 45.05 -11.97
N SER A 12 12.14 44.96 -11.54
CA SER A 12 11.69 44.01 -10.54
C SER A 12 11.87 42.59 -11.10
N GLU A 13 13.01 41.96 -10.79
CA GLU A 13 13.35 40.63 -11.29
C GLU A 13 12.39 39.60 -10.66
N LYS A 14 11.55 39.00 -11.51
CA LYS A 14 10.66 37.92 -11.07
C LYS A 14 11.51 36.75 -10.55
N PRO A 15 11.20 36.18 -9.38
CA PRO A 15 11.98 35.07 -8.84
C PRO A 15 11.96 33.88 -9.79
N VAL A 16 13.15 33.41 -10.17
CA VAL A 16 13.35 32.28 -11.09
C VAL A 16 13.24 30.97 -10.31
N ILE A 17 12.28 30.14 -10.69
CA ILE A 17 12.09 28.80 -10.10
C ILE A 17 13.09 27.83 -10.74
N HIS A 18 13.88 27.16 -9.90
CA HIS A 18 14.85 26.15 -10.35
C HIS A 18 14.35 24.73 -10.05
N CYS A 19 14.59 23.80 -10.96
CA CYS A 19 14.25 22.41 -10.76
C CYS A 19 15.18 21.77 -9.72
N HIS A 20 14.60 21.15 -8.71
CA HIS A 20 15.36 20.50 -7.64
C HIS A 20 16.19 19.31 -8.12
N LYS A 21 15.79 18.62 -9.21
CA LYS A 21 16.51 17.43 -9.70
C LYS A 21 17.67 17.78 -10.63
N CYS A 22 17.47 18.66 -11.60
CA CYS A 22 18.50 18.99 -12.60
C CYS A 22 19.21 20.33 -12.35
N GLY A 23 18.71 21.17 -11.45
CA GLY A 23 19.26 22.49 -11.14
C GLY A 23 18.85 23.60 -12.12
N GLU A 24 18.40 23.25 -13.32
CA GLU A 24 18.06 24.22 -14.36
C GLU A 24 16.76 25.00 -14.08
N PRO A 25 16.63 26.25 -14.58
CA PRO A 25 15.42 27.04 -14.44
C PRO A 25 14.21 26.38 -15.10
N CYS A 26 13.10 26.35 -14.40
CA CYS A 26 11.81 25.90 -14.92
C CYS A 26 11.24 26.97 -15.87
N LYS A 27 10.79 26.54 -17.05
CA LYS A 27 10.09 27.36 -18.02
C LYS A 27 8.66 26.84 -18.18
N GLY A 28 7.67 27.69 -18.01
CA GLY A 28 6.26 27.30 -18.11
C GLY A 28 5.75 26.56 -16.86
N GLU A 29 4.98 25.50 -17.07
CA GLU A 29 4.37 24.72 -16.00
C GLU A 29 5.43 23.96 -15.17
N VAL A 30 5.25 23.99 -13.85
CA VAL A 30 6.17 23.37 -12.88
C VAL A 30 5.37 22.49 -11.93
N LEU A 31 5.94 21.34 -11.56
CA LEU A 31 5.40 20.55 -10.47
C LEU A 31 5.95 21.06 -9.15
N ARG A 32 5.06 21.28 -8.18
CA ARG A 32 5.44 21.63 -6.81
C ARG A 32 5.15 20.45 -5.89
N VAL A 33 6.19 19.94 -5.24
CA VAL A 33 6.10 18.86 -4.25
C VAL A 33 6.70 19.35 -2.95
N GLN A 34 5.86 19.54 -1.93
CA GLN A 34 6.22 20.24 -0.69
C GLN A 34 6.80 21.63 -1.01
N THR A 35 8.05 21.89 -0.62
CA THR A 35 8.77 23.15 -0.87
C THR A 35 9.68 23.09 -2.11
N LYS A 36 9.71 21.97 -2.84
CA LYS A 36 10.59 21.74 -3.99
C LYS A 36 9.82 21.85 -5.30
N HIS A 37 10.49 22.32 -6.34
CA HIS A 37 9.93 22.48 -7.68
C HIS A 37 10.64 21.56 -8.67
N PHE A 38 9.90 21.04 -9.66
CA PHE A 38 10.43 20.12 -10.65
C PHE A 38 9.89 20.48 -12.04
N HIS A 39 10.70 20.27 -13.09
CA HIS A 39 10.10 20.03 -14.40
C HIS A 39 9.25 18.77 -14.32
N ILE A 40 8.12 18.75 -15.03
CA ILE A 40 7.22 17.58 -15.07
C ILE A 40 8.02 16.30 -15.37
N LYS A 41 8.85 16.34 -16.43
CA LYS A 41 9.72 15.22 -16.85
C LYS A 41 10.84 14.86 -15.86
N CYS A 42 11.20 15.77 -14.96
CA CYS A 42 12.23 15.51 -13.96
C CYS A 42 11.66 14.82 -12.71
N PHE A 43 10.35 14.85 -12.49
CA PHE A 43 9.73 14.22 -11.34
C PHE A 43 9.54 12.72 -11.56
N THR A 44 10.62 11.95 -11.39
CA THR A 44 10.65 10.50 -11.70
C THR A 44 11.11 9.64 -10.53
N CYS A 45 10.73 8.36 -10.55
CA CYS A 45 11.19 7.38 -9.57
C CYS A 45 12.72 7.27 -9.60
N LYS A 46 13.35 7.26 -8.42
CA LYS A 46 14.79 7.06 -8.28
C LYS A 46 15.27 5.69 -8.75
N VAL A 47 14.42 4.66 -8.64
CA VAL A 47 14.77 3.27 -8.94
C VAL A 47 14.47 2.92 -10.39
N CYS A 48 13.19 2.91 -10.80
CA CYS A 48 12.82 2.54 -12.18
C CYS A 48 12.80 3.71 -13.19
N GLY A 49 12.89 4.96 -12.74
CA GLY A 49 12.86 6.12 -13.64
C GLY A 49 11.48 6.49 -14.21
N CYS A 50 10.41 5.80 -13.81
CA CYS A 50 9.06 6.12 -14.29
C CYS A 50 8.60 7.53 -13.86
N ASP A 51 7.71 8.12 -14.63
CA ASP A 51 7.07 9.40 -14.27
C ASP A 51 6.23 9.24 -13.00
N LEU A 52 6.42 10.15 -12.04
CA LEU A 52 5.67 10.20 -10.78
C LEU A 52 4.54 11.23 -10.80
N ALA A 53 4.44 12.07 -11.83
CA ALA A 53 3.43 13.12 -11.93
C ALA A 53 2.00 12.58 -12.04
N GLN A 54 1.84 11.38 -12.60
CA GLN A 54 0.53 10.76 -12.86
C GLN A 54 0.15 9.68 -11.83
N GLY A 55 1.05 9.31 -10.91
CA GLY A 55 0.87 8.20 -9.99
C GLY A 55 1.11 8.57 -8.53
N GLY A 56 0.84 7.62 -7.63
CA GLY A 56 1.25 7.73 -6.24
C GLY A 56 2.76 7.63 -6.09
N PHE A 57 3.32 8.41 -5.17
CA PHE A 57 4.74 8.38 -4.84
C PHE A 57 4.98 8.48 -3.34
N PHE A 58 6.16 8.06 -2.92
CA PHE A 58 6.65 8.16 -1.55
C PHE A 58 7.96 8.94 -1.53
N ILE A 59 8.18 9.71 -0.45
CA ILE A 59 9.46 10.38 -0.19
C ILE A 59 10.13 9.66 0.97
N LYS A 60 11.34 9.13 0.75
CA LYS A 60 12.13 8.48 1.80
C LYS A 60 13.58 8.91 1.69
N ASN A 61 14.15 9.39 2.79
CA ASN A 61 15.53 9.91 2.84
C ASN A 61 15.84 10.96 1.76
N GLY A 62 14.83 11.76 1.38
CA GLY A 62 14.96 12.78 0.32
C GLY A 62 14.84 12.24 -1.12
N GLU A 63 14.68 10.93 -1.30
CA GLU A 63 14.47 10.29 -2.60
C GLU A 63 12.98 10.10 -2.89
N TYR A 64 12.63 10.14 -4.18
CA TYR A 64 11.25 10.00 -4.68
C TYR A 64 11.08 8.63 -5.33
N LEU A 65 10.09 7.87 -4.88
CA LEU A 65 9.87 6.48 -5.27
C LEU A 65 8.44 6.26 -5.72
N CYS A 66 8.24 5.50 -6.78
CA CYS A 66 6.90 5.04 -7.13
C CYS A 66 6.39 4.04 -6.10
N THR A 67 5.07 3.89 -5.98
CA THR A 67 4.45 2.94 -5.04
C THR A 67 5.04 1.54 -5.13
N LEU A 68 5.25 1.03 -6.36
CA LEU A 68 5.76 -0.32 -6.59
C LEU A 68 7.18 -0.52 -6.05
N ASP A 69 8.11 0.38 -6.38
CA ASP A 69 9.49 0.27 -5.89
C ASP A 69 9.58 0.54 -4.40
N TYR A 70 8.75 1.45 -3.87
CA TYR A 70 8.65 1.67 -2.44
C TYR A 70 8.22 0.39 -1.70
N GLN A 71 7.18 -0.28 -2.18
CA GLN A 71 6.71 -1.55 -1.61
C GLN A 71 7.76 -2.65 -1.74
N ARG A 72 8.43 -2.77 -2.89
CA ARG A 72 9.49 -3.78 -3.08
C ARG A 72 10.64 -3.63 -2.11
N MET A 73 11.06 -2.41 -1.83
CA MET A 73 12.21 -2.14 -0.96
C MET A 73 11.84 -2.05 0.52
N TYR A 74 10.65 -1.55 0.84
CA TYR A 74 10.28 -1.16 2.21
C TYR A 74 8.91 -1.64 2.67
N GLY A 75 8.15 -2.30 1.79
CA GLY A 75 6.84 -2.84 2.12
C GLY A 75 6.95 -4.05 3.04
N THR A 76 5.99 -4.15 3.95
CA THR A 76 5.80 -5.35 4.78
C THR A 76 5.01 -6.37 3.98
N ARG A 77 5.45 -7.63 4.00
CA ARG A 77 4.72 -8.73 3.36
C ARG A 77 3.82 -9.44 4.37
N CYS A 78 2.62 -9.78 3.91
CA CYS A 78 1.70 -10.62 4.63
C CYS A 78 2.30 -12.02 4.79
N HIS A 79 2.36 -12.52 6.02
CA HIS A 79 2.86 -13.87 6.29
C HIS A 79 1.92 -14.96 5.77
N GLY A 80 0.64 -14.64 5.53
CA GLY A 80 -0.36 -15.59 5.01
C GLY A 80 -0.30 -15.80 3.50
N CYS A 81 -0.20 -14.73 2.71
CA CYS A 81 -0.24 -14.80 1.24
C CYS A 81 1.05 -14.38 0.53
N GLY A 82 2.00 -13.75 1.24
CA GLY A 82 3.25 -13.26 0.66
C GLY A 82 3.16 -11.90 -0.04
N GLU A 83 1.97 -11.41 -0.31
CA GLU A 83 1.73 -10.09 -0.92
C GLU A 83 1.94 -8.94 0.07
N PHE A 84 2.17 -7.73 -0.45
CA PHE A 84 2.33 -6.54 0.39
C PHE A 84 1.05 -6.20 1.14
N VAL A 85 1.18 -5.85 2.41
CA VAL A 85 0.06 -5.31 3.19
C VAL A 85 -0.08 -3.81 2.93
N GLU A 86 -1.33 -3.36 2.77
CA GLU A 86 -1.71 -1.97 2.57
C GLU A 86 -2.83 -1.62 3.56
N GLY A 87 -2.81 -0.40 4.12
CA GLY A 87 -3.85 0.06 5.04
C GLY A 87 -3.83 -0.64 6.40
N GLU A 88 -4.98 -1.17 6.81
CA GLU A 88 -5.14 -1.87 8.09
C GLU A 88 -4.47 -3.25 8.08
N VAL A 89 -3.77 -3.58 9.16
CA VAL A 89 -3.02 -4.82 9.30
C VAL A 89 -3.28 -5.47 10.64
N VAL A 90 -3.18 -6.80 10.68
CA VAL A 90 -3.19 -7.57 11.92
C VAL A 90 -1.77 -8.01 12.22
N THR A 91 -1.30 -7.73 13.45
CA THR A 91 0.01 -8.20 13.92
C THR A 91 -0.19 -9.23 15.02
N ALA A 92 0.35 -10.44 14.83
CA ALA A 92 0.28 -11.53 15.79
C ALA A 92 1.62 -12.28 15.82
N LEU A 93 2.15 -12.54 17.02
CA LEU A 93 3.43 -13.26 17.22
C LEU A 93 4.60 -12.68 16.39
N GLY A 94 4.67 -11.36 16.28
CA GLY A 94 5.70 -10.66 15.49
C GLY A 94 5.56 -10.77 13.96
N LYS A 95 4.44 -11.31 13.47
CA LYS A 95 4.13 -11.45 12.05
C LYS A 95 2.96 -10.55 11.67
N THR A 96 2.98 -10.06 10.44
CA THR A 96 1.94 -9.18 9.89
C THR A 96 1.10 -9.92 8.87
N TYR A 97 -0.20 -9.67 8.89
CA TYR A 97 -1.19 -10.31 8.02
C TYR A 97 -2.17 -9.27 7.50
N HIS A 98 -2.72 -9.50 6.30
CA HIS A 98 -4.00 -8.88 5.94
C HIS A 98 -5.09 -9.38 6.90
N PRO A 99 -6.11 -8.56 7.23
CA PRO A 99 -7.24 -8.99 8.06
C PRO A 99 -7.88 -10.30 7.58
N ASN A 100 -8.05 -10.47 6.26
CA ASN A 100 -8.60 -11.70 5.67
C ASN A 100 -7.64 -12.90 5.66
N CYS A 101 -6.32 -12.65 5.74
CA CYS A 101 -5.31 -13.71 5.79
C CYS A 101 -5.08 -14.25 7.20
N PHE A 102 -5.43 -13.47 8.23
CA PHE A 102 -5.41 -13.93 9.61
C PHE A 102 -6.72 -14.66 9.92
N ALA A 103 -6.74 -15.96 9.63
CA ALA A 103 -7.93 -16.81 9.68
C ALA A 103 -7.66 -18.17 10.33
N CYS A 104 -8.73 -18.81 10.79
CA CYS A 104 -8.65 -20.13 11.40
C CYS A 104 -8.10 -21.17 10.42
N THR A 105 -7.07 -21.93 10.81
CA THR A 105 -6.47 -22.96 9.94
C THR A 105 -7.50 -24.00 9.51
N ILE A 106 -8.47 -24.34 10.38
CA ILE A 106 -9.47 -25.39 10.14
C ILE A 106 -10.64 -24.84 9.31
N CYS A 107 -11.37 -23.84 9.80
CA CYS A 107 -12.61 -23.37 9.15
C CYS A 107 -12.41 -22.20 8.17
N LYS A 108 -11.17 -21.70 8.02
CA LYS A 108 -10.78 -20.61 7.10
C LYS A 108 -11.51 -19.27 7.31
N ARG A 109 -12.26 -19.11 8.39
CA ARG A 109 -12.91 -17.84 8.74
C ARG A 109 -11.90 -16.88 9.36
N PRO A 110 -11.84 -15.61 8.90
CA PRO A 110 -11.07 -14.55 9.56
C PRO A 110 -11.52 -14.36 11.01
N PHE A 111 -10.59 -13.91 11.85
CA PHE A 111 -10.89 -13.61 13.25
C PHE A 111 -11.47 -12.19 13.38
N PRO A 112 -12.67 -12.01 13.96
CA PRO A 112 -13.19 -10.70 14.34
C PRO A 112 -12.24 -9.96 15.31
N PRO A 113 -12.22 -8.62 15.29
CA PRO A 113 -11.52 -7.85 16.31
C PRO A 113 -11.98 -8.24 17.72
N GLY A 114 -11.04 -8.54 18.61
CA GLY A 114 -11.31 -8.91 20.01
C GLY A 114 -11.51 -10.41 20.27
N ASP A 115 -11.58 -11.26 19.24
CA ASP A 115 -11.72 -12.71 19.42
C ASP A 115 -10.45 -13.33 20.02
N ARG A 116 -10.64 -14.33 20.88
CA ARG A 116 -9.51 -15.14 21.39
C ARG A 116 -9.07 -16.14 20.34
N VAL A 117 -7.78 -16.11 20.01
CA VAL A 117 -7.14 -17.03 19.07
C VAL A 117 -6.22 -17.97 19.84
N THR A 118 -6.29 -19.26 19.52
CA THR A 118 -5.36 -20.27 20.06
C THR A 118 -4.26 -20.52 19.03
N PHE A 119 -3.00 -20.47 19.47
CA PHE A 119 -1.85 -20.71 18.60
C PHE A 119 -1.20 -22.06 18.94
N ASN A 120 -1.26 -23.00 18.00
CA ASN A 120 -0.61 -24.31 18.10
C ASN A 120 0.54 -24.36 17.07
N GLY A 121 1.68 -23.77 17.43
CA GLY A 121 2.82 -23.65 16.53
C GLY A 121 2.52 -22.70 15.36
N ARG A 122 2.29 -23.26 14.17
CA ARG A 122 1.91 -22.48 12.97
C ARG A 122 0.41 -22.30 12.83
N ASP A 123 -0.38 -23.10 13.54
CA ASP A 123 -1.84 -23.10 13.40
C ASP A 123 -2.47 -22.03 14.28
N CYS A 124 -3.37 -21.26 13.67
CA CYS A 124 -4.21 -20.28 14.36
C CYS A 124 -5.62 -20.85 14.39
N LEU A 125 -6.16 -21.13 15.58
CA LEU A 125 -7.46 -21.79 15.74
C LEU A 125 -8.46 -20.85 16.41
N CYS A 126 -9.68 -20.81 15.87
CA CYS A 126 -10.79 -20.13 16.55
C CYS A 126 -11.26 -20.96 17.76
N GLN A 127 -11.98 -20.32 18.67
CA GLN A 127 -12.45 -20.96 19.91
C GLN A 127 -13.21 -22.26 19.66
N LEU A 128 -14.00 -22.34 18.59
CA LEU A 128 -14.77 -23.54 18.23
C LEU A 128 -13.88 -24.68 17.73
N CYS A 129 -12.83 -24.35 16.96
CA CYS A 129 -11.93 -25.34 16.37
C CYS A 129 -10.78 -25.74 17.31
N ALA A 130 -10.54 -24.95 18.37
CA ALA A 130 -9.50 -25.22 19.37
C ALA A 130 -9.94 -26.23 20.44
N GLN A 131 -11.25 -26.51 20.57
CA GLN A 131 -11.71 -27.49 21.54
C GLN A 131 -11.25 -28.89 21.16
N PRO A 132 -10.76 -29.69 22.13
CA PRO A 132 -10.47 -31.10 21.88
C PRO A 132 -11.77 -31.78 21.45
N MET A 133 -11.74 -32.53 20.34
CA MET A 133 -12.87 -33.36 19.95
C MET A 133 -13.12 -34.42 21.03
N SER A 134 -13.93 -34.11 22.05
CA SER A 134 -14.55 -35.10 22.92
C SER A 134 -15.97 -35.38 22.43
N SER A 135 -16.07 -35.94 21.21
CA SER A 135 -17.14 -36.85 20.74
C SER A 135 -17.28 -36.86 19.21
N SER A 136 -16.79 -37.90 18.55
CA SER A 136 -17.59 -38.56 17.49
C SER A 136 -18.51 -39.57 18.18
N PRO A 137 -19.71 -39.92 17.69
CA PRO A 137 -20.04 -40.09 16.26
C PRO A 137 -21.42 -39.56 15.80
N LYS A 138 -21.60 -39.34 14.49
CA LYS A 138 -22.56 -40.10 13.65
C LYS A 138 -22.64 -39.56 12.23
N GLU A 139 -22.34 -40.46 11.30
CA GLU A 139 -22.93 -40.55 9.97
C GLU A 139 -24.43 -40.21 10.05
N ALA A 140 -24.84 -39.12 9.41
CA ALA A 140 -26.24 -38.90 9.05
C ALA A 140 -26.38 -39.27 7.58
N SER A 141 -26.59 -40.56 7.34
CA SER A 141 -27.15 -41.07 6.10
C SER A 141 -28.52 -40.43 5.88
N CYS A 142 -28.67 -39.66 4.81
CA CYS A 142 -29.97 -39.53 4.14
C CYS A 142 -29.91 -40.40 2.90
N SER A 143 -30.38 -41.64 3.00
CA SER A 143 -30.69 -42.50 1.86
C SER A 143 -32.20 -42.57 1.67
N GLY A 144 -32.63 -42.28 0.44
CA GLY A 144 -33.97 -42.49 -0.12
C GLY A 144 -34.66 -41.17 -0.46
N SER A 145 -35.02 -40.82 -1.70
CA SER A 145 -35.13 -41.64 -2.91
C SER A 145 -35.20 -40.74 -4.16
N LYS A 146 -34.56 -41.19 -5.25
CA LYS A 146 -34.87 -40.97 -6.69
C LYS A 146 -34.70 -39.56 -7.32
N CYS A 147 -33.64 -39.51 -8.13
CA CYS A 147 -33.33 -38.82 -9.39
C CYS A 147 -34.53 -38.35 -10.28
N PRO A 148 -34.37 -37.43 -11.28
CA PRO A 148 -33.28 -37.49 -12.27
C PRO A 148 -32.66 -36.17 -12.79
N SER A 149 -31.57 -36.45 -13.50
CA SER A 149 -30.73 -35.71 -14.45
C SER A 149 -31.40 -34.70 -15.41
N HIS A 150 -30.59 -33.70 -15.78
CA HIS A 150 -30.53 -32.96 -17.04
C HIS A 150 -31.78 -32.18 -17.49
N LEU A 151 -31.63 -30.86 -17.69
CA LEU A 151 -31.51 -30.30 -19.04
C LEU A 151 -30.96 -28.86 -19.01
N LEU A 152 -29.89 -28.62 -19.78
CA LEU A 152 -29.60 -27.30 -20.35
C LEU A 152 -30.61 -27.05 -21.49
N THR A 153 -31.42 -26.01 -21.39
CA THR A 153 -31.73 -24.99 -22.41
C THR A 153 -32.58 -23.92 -21.74
#